data_AF-A0A352RCD5-F1
#
_entry.id   AF-A0A352RCD5-F1
#
_cell.length_a   1.000
_cell.length_b   1.000
_cell.length_c   1.000
_cell.angle_alpha   90.00
_cell.angle_beta   90.00
_cell.angle_gamma   90.00
#
_symmetry.space_group_name_H-M   'P 1'
#
loop_
_entity.id
_entity.type
_entity.pdbx_description
1 polymer ?
#
loop_
_entity_poly.entity_id
_entity_poly.type
_entity_poly.pdbx_seq_one_letter_code
_entity_poly.pdbx_strand_id
1 'polypeptide(L)'
;MNLKKEYLSFTGDTEDLQILHHDEKFAELALIFPNVNSILIPKKLETNLRKYVSKELLKAIDPDINVAVEKCLVLVSNLASTYYTDDRWKRLNSKILHEQTKNKDNTFIYSKIIEVLKEGTSTGTMLEVDERYAKGKDSRKYRIPDSYFKPGLNEYFIKNSGIIQTRNRIYYRLINEAQDNPICNNLLKMYQRIELPASKELLAVGKKLIKENYTTKKGKILTMRNKHTDNYWKDVDNRSFVENNIEIFEYLTNRGFMIPSAGDERSGGRVVDSFTLMPSWIRNEISIDSKKLVECDFRALHPNIAMHLYNGKHEFLTHEKIAKTTGIDLKEVKIEHLSFFNKNWYSMMESPLFGYYSKHEPDMLQQIYNDKKEHGYKITSKKMFKLEVEIMTEVIKYLNSVGVYVLYVYDALLCEEKDKTLVIETMNRIILEHGVKTNVKMETSAEFEVECAIENHDNGVETIADDNDTKRMTIKEYFKRFEIKFGSYITESSLDLHKSVLSEFYTYIDEIPEEHKNNCFVETCIDGVFGKQKLFK
;
A
#
# COMPACT_ATOMS: atom_id res chain seq x y z
N MET A 1 33.91 -14.53 -10.36
CA MET A 1 34.96 -13.66 -9.79
C MET A 1 34.41 -13.12 -8.47
N ASN A 2 34.98 -13.58 -7.36
CA ASN A 2 34.46 -13.44 -6.00
C ASN A 2 34.98 -12.14 -5.38
N LEU A 3 34.14 -11.12 -5.24
CA LEU A 3 34.49 -9.91 -4.48
C LEU A 3 33.80 -9.99 -3.11
N LYS A 4 34.55 -10.52 -2.14
CA LYS A 4 34.35 -10.19 -0.72
C LYS A 4 34.53 -8.67 -0.59
N LYS A 5 33.45 -7.92 -0.34
CA LYS A 5 33.59 -6.57 0.20
C LYS A 5 33.96 -6.72 1.69
N GLU A 6 35.25 -6.55 1.97
CA GLU A 6 35.75 -6.34 3.31
C GLU A 6 35.08 -5.09 3.90
N TYR A 7 34.29 -5.29 4.95
CA TYR A 7 33.78 -4.19 5.74
C TYR A 7 34.96 -3.58 6.49
N LEU A 8 35.19 -2.29 6.25
CA LEU A 8 36.19 -1.45 6.91
C LEU A 8 36.34 -1.80 8.40
N SER A 9 37.56 -2.17 8.79
CA SER A 9 37.96 -2.29 10.18
C SER A 9 38.11 -0.89 10.77
N PHE A 10 37.14 -0.45 11.56
CA PHE A 10 37.23 0.81 12.30
C PHE A 10 37.96 0.56 13.62
N THR A 11 39.25 0.88 13.64
CA THR A 11 40.07 0.98 14.85
C THR A 11 39.67 2.21 15.63
N GLY A 12 39.54 2.06 16.95
CA GLY A 12 39.06 3.13 17.82
C GLY A 12 39.99 4.34 17.83
N ASP A 13 39.39 5.51 17.66
CA ASP A 13 39.59 6.69 18.47
C ASP A 13 38.44 7.67 18.20
N THR A 14 38.30 8.64 19.09
CA THR A 14 37.10 9.43 19.42
C THR A 14 36.55 10.40 18.37
N GLU A 15 36.69 10.13 17.06
CA GLU A 15 36.19 10.99 15.97
C GLU A 15 34.90 10.48 15.29
N ASP A 16 34.36 9.33 15.69
CA ASP A 16 33.15 8.70 15.09
C ASP A 16 31.80 9.34 15.51
N LEU A 17 31.78 10.61 15.91
CA LEU A 17 30.59 11.25 16.48
C LEU A 17 29.50 11.60 15.45
N GLN A 18 29.76 11.48 14.14
CA GLN A 18 28.82 11.93 13.11
C GLN A 18 28.93 11.16 11.78
N ILE A 19 28.77 9.84 11.77
CA ILE A 19 28.82 9.01 10.54
C ILE A 19 27.83 9.52 9.46
N LEU A 20 26.65 10.02 9.86
CA LEU A 20 25.64 10.55 8.93
C LEU A 20 25.96 11.94 8.36
N HIS A 21 26.84 12.74 9.00
CA HIS A 21 27.16 14.10 8.53
C HIS A 21 28.38 14.17 7.59
N HIS A 22 29.17 13.10 7.48
CA HIS A 22 30.39 13.09 6.66
C HIS A 22 30.15 12.65 5.20
N ASP A 23 28.94 12.21 4.87
CA ASP A 23 28.52 11.96 3.50
C ASP A 23 27.36 12.91 3.18
N GLU A 24 27.59 13.92 2.34
CA GLU A 24 26.64 14.99 2.02
C GLU A 24 25.28 14.42 1.55
N LYS A 25 25.31 13.31 0.80
CA LYS A 25 24.10 12.64 0.31
C LYS A 25 23.30 12.01 1.45
N PHE A 26 23.97 11.54 2.50
CA PHE A 26 23.29 11.02 3.70
C PHE A 26 22.84 12.13 4.63
N ALA A 27 23.54 13.25 4.69
CA ALA A 27 23.15 14.40 5.51
C ALA A 27 21.79 14.97 5.06
N GLU A 28 21.57 15.11 3.74
CA GLU A 28 20.28 15.54 3.19
C GLU A 28 19.17 14.53 3.45
N LEU A 29 19.44 13.23 3.27
CA LEU A 29 18.48 12.18 3.58
C LEU A 29 18.20 12.05 5.08
N ALA A 30 19.14 12.40 5.95
CA ALA A 30 18.93 12.36 7.40
C ALA A 30 17.87 13.40 7.85
N LEU A 31 17.68 14.49 7.10
CA LEU A 31 16.68 15.51 7.41
C LEU A 31 15.23 15.05 7.15
N ILE A 32 15.03 14.06 6.28
CA ILE A 32 13.70 13.52 5.96
C ILE A 32 13.28 12.37 6.88
N PHE A 33 14.17 11.86 7.74
CA PHE A 33 13.91 10.71 8.62
C PHE A 33 13.84 11.11 10.11
N PRO A 34 13.27 10.24 10.97
CA PRO A 34 13.33 10.37 12.42
C PRO A 34 14.72 10.70 12.93
N ASN A 35 14.79 11.70 13.81
CA ASN A 35 16.03 12.00 14.53
C ASN A 35 16.52 10.74 15.25
N VAL A 36 17.73 10.31 14.91
CA VAL A 36 18.35 9.10 15.44
C VAL A 36 18.50 9.13 16.97
N ASN A 37 18.65 10.32 17.54
CA ASN A 37 18.78 10.53 18.98
C ASN A 37 17.44 10.44 19.70
N SER A 38 16.31 10.44 18.97
CA SER A 38 14.99 10.40 19.58
C SER A 38 14.25 9.08 19.35
N ILE A 39 13.46 8.70 20.34
CA ILE A 39 12.58 7.53 20.31
C ILE A 39 11.21 7.90 20.87
N LEU A 40 10.18 7.18 20.44
CA LEU A 40 8.85 7.28 21.05
C LEU A 40 8.72 6.22 22.14
N ILE A 41 8.33 6.66 23.33
CA ILE A 41 8.13 5.79 24.49
C ILE A 41 6.75 6.03 25.10
N PRO A 42 6.15 5.04 25.80
CA PRO A 42 4.94 5.26 26.58
C PRO A 42 5.14 6.35 27.64
N LYS A 43 4.17 7.25 27.77
CA LYS A 43 4.19 8.27 28.82
C LYS A 43 4.29 7.59 30.19
N LYS A 44 5.02 8.23 31.11
CA LYS A 44 5.32 7.76 32.48
C LYS A 44 6.33 6.61 32.57
N LEU A 45 6.68 5.93 31.47
CA LEU A 45 7.59 4.78 31.53
C LEU A 45 8.95 5.16 32.12
N GLU A 46 9.57 6.25 31.63
CA GLU A 46 10.86 6.70 32.17
C GLU A 46 10.76 7.03 33.67
N THR A 47 9.77 7.84 34.06
CA THR A 47 9.57 8.22 35.46
C THR A 47 9.43 6.99 36.35
N ASN A 48 8.65 5.99 35.91
CA ASN A 48 8.41 4.79 36.69
C ASN A 48 9.65 3.89 36.77
N LEU A 49 10.41 3.75 35.68
CA LEU A 49 11.68 3.02 35.68
C LEU A 49 12.64 3.62 36.71
N ARG A 50 12.75 4.95 36.75
CA ARG A 50 13.67 5.65 37.66
C ARG A 50 13.23 5.61 39.13
N LYS A 51 11.92 5.66 39.38
CA LYS A 51 11.38 5.84 40.73
C LYS A 51 11.07 4.52 41.44
N TYR A 52 10.62 3.51 40.69
CA TYR A 52 9.99 2.32 41.29
C TYR A 52 10.72 1.01 41.01
N VAL A 53 11.57 0.94 39.99
CA VAL A 53 12.40 -0.26 39.75
C VAL A 53 13.62 -0.21 40.66
N SER A 54 13.95 -1.34 41.29
CA SER A 54 15.08 -1.39 42.21
C SER A 54 16.40 -1.13 41.48
N LYS A 55 17.33 -0.46 42.18
CA LYS A 55 18.67 -0.18 41.61
C LYS A 55 19.44 -1.46 41.32
N GLU A 56 19.19 -2.53 42.07
CA GLU A 56 19.82 -3.84 41.89
C GLU A 56 19.42 -4.47 40.54
N LEU A 57 18.12 -4.46 40.23
CA LEU A 57 17.60 -4.94 38.96
C LEU A 57 18.14 -4.13 37.76
N LEU A 58 18.20 -2.81 37.88
CA LEU A 58 18.78 -1.95 36.84
C LEU A 58 20.29 -2.18 36.68
N LYS A 59 21.03 -2.36 37.79
CA LYS A 59 22.46 -2.67 37.76
C LYS A 59 22.78 -4.04 37.14
N ALA A 60 21.83 -4.96 37.14
CA ALA A 60 21.98 -6.24 36.46
C ALA A 60 22.00 -6.08 34.92
N ILE A 61 21.41 -5.00 34.39
CA ILE A 61 21.43 -4.62 32.96
C ILE A 61 22.71 -3.85 32.65
N ASP A 62 22.99 -2.78 33.39
CA ASP A 62 24.16 -1.93 33.21
C ASP A 62 24.61 -1.33 34.56
N PRO A 63 25.92 -1.31 34.88
CA PRO A 63 26.41 -0.67 36.10
C PRO A 63 25.98 0.80 36.24
N ASP A 64 25.83 1.52 35.13
CA ASP A 64 25.22 2.85 35.11
C ASP A 64 23.69 2.74 34.95
N ILE A 65 22.99 3.13 36.02
CA ILE A 65 21.52 3.12 36.09
C ILE A 65 20.89 3.95 34.97
N ASN A 66 21.51 5.07 34.56
CA ASN A 66 20.96 5.88 33.47
C ASN A 66 21.00 5.13 32.14
N VAL A 67 22.09 4.42 31.88
CA VAL A 67 22.25 3.59 30.68
C VAL A 67 21.29 2.41 30.72
N ALA A 68 21.12 1.76 31.88
CA ALA A 68 20.14 0.70 32.07
C ALA A 68 18.72 1.17 31.75
N VAL A 69 18.32 2.34 32.25
CA VAL A 69 17.01 2.95 31.95
C VAL A 69 16.85 3.22 30.46
N GLU A 70 17.83 3.84 29.80
CA GLU A 70 17.74 4.11 28.36
C GLU A 70 17.68 2.83 27.52
N LYS A 71 18.37 1.76 27.91
CA LYS A 71 18.25 0.45 27.25
C LYS A 71 16.84 -0.13 27.38
N CYS A 72 16.21 -0.01 28.55
CA CYS A 72 14.79 -0.36 28.73
C CYS A 72 13.88 0.44 27.80
N LEU A 73 14.08 1.76 27.71
CA LEU A 73 13.32 2.66 26.85
C LEU A 73 13.49 2.30 25.36
N VAL A 74 14.72 2.02 24.91
CA VAL A 74 15.01 1.57 23.54
C VAL A 74 14.26 0.27 23.23
N LEU A 75 14.27 -0.71 24.13
CA LEU A 75 13.53 -1.96 23.91
C LEU A 75 12.04 -1.69 23.71
N VAL A 76 11.42 -0.94 24.63
CA VAL A 76 9.97 -0.65 24.57
C VAL A 76 9.61 0.21 23.36
N SER A 77 10.50 1.09 22.89
CA SER A 77 10.25 1.91 21.69
C SER A 77 9.99 1.09 20.42
N ASN A 78 10.49 -0.15 20.34
CA ASN A 78 10.18 -1.06 19.24
C ASN A 78 8.68 -1.44 19.17
N LEU A 79 7.92 -1.18 20.24
CA LEU A 79 6.47 -1.41 20.32
C LEU A 79 5.66 -0.14 20.06
N ALA A 80 6.27 1.03 19.85
CA ALA A 80 5.54 2.28 19.59
C ALA A 80 4.57 2.17 18.39
N SER A 81 4.95 1.40 17.36
CA SER A 81 4.10 1.16 16.18
C SER A 81 2.78 0.45 16.50
N THR A 82 2.66 -0.23 17.64
CA THR A 82 1.44 -0.97 18.00
C THR A 82 0.35 -0.10 18.60
N TYR A 83 0.59 1.20 18.78
CA TYR A 83 -0.43 2.17 19.20
C TYR A 83 -1.56 2.34 18.19
N TYR A 84 -1.27 1.96 16.96
CA TYR A 84 -2.06 2.29 15.79
C TYR A 84 -2.53 1.04 15.04
N THR A 85 -2.44 -0.13 15.69
CA THR A 85 -2.80 -1.42 15.12
C THR A 85 -3.86 -2.11 15.98
N ASP A 86 -4.76 -2.83 15.33
CA ASP A 86 -5.81 -3.60 16.02
C ASP A 86 -5.21 -4.70 16.92
N ASP A 87 -4.18 -5.41 16.43
CA ASP A 87 -3.39 -6.34 17.25
C ASP A 87 -2.22 -5.61 17.91
N ARG A 88 -2.25 -5.53 19.24
CA ARG A 88 -1.20 -4.89 20.04
C ARG A 88 -0.02 -5.83 20.34
N TRP A 89 -0.13 -7.11 20.02
CA TRP A 89 0.95 -8.08 20.23
C TRP A 89 1.94 -8.08 19.06
N LYS A 90 3.18 -7.69 19.34
CA LYS A 90 4.26 -7.65 18.34
C LYS A 90 5.33 -8.68 18.63
N ARG A 91 5.80 -9.34 17.57
CA ARG A 91 7.00 -10.19 17.63
C ARG A 91 8.22 -9.31 17.43
N LEU A 92 9.24 -9.50 18.28
CA LEU A 92 10.51 -8.79 18.20
C LEU A 92 11.63 -9.76 17.83
N ASN A 93 12.58 -9.30 17.04
CA ASN A 93 13.72 -10.11 16.61
C ASN A 93 14.84 -10.04 17.65
N SER A 94 15.23 -11.17 18.22
CA SER A 94 16.26 -11.25 19.25
C SER A 94 17.62 -10.71 18.79
N LYS A 95 17.99 -10.85 17.51
CA LYS A 95 19.23 -10.29 16.97
C LYS A 95 19.20 -8.76 16.97
N ILE A 96 18.05 -8.18 16.62
CA ILE A 96 17.85 -6.73 16.66
C ILE A 96 17.89 -6.21 18.10
N LEU A 97 17.18 -6.89 19.02
CA LEU A 97 17.19 -6.52 20.44
C LEU A 97 18.60 -6.61 21.04
N HIS A 98 19.35 -7.65 20.69
CA HIS A 98 20.75 -7.81 21.10
C HIS A 98 21.61 -6.68 20.55
N GLU A 99 21.53 -6.41 19.24
CA GLU A 99 22.29 -5.34 18.61
C GLU A 99 22.02 -3.97 19.23
N GLN A 100 20.75 -3.66 19.55
CA GLN A 100 20.33 -2.39 20.15
C GLN A 100 20.77 -2.21 21.61
N THR A 101 21.02 -3.29 22.35
CA THR A 101 21.19 -3.22 23.82
C THR A 101 22.52 -3.77 24.33
N LYS A 102 23.29 -4.48 23.49
CA LYS A 102 24.53 -5.16 23.88
C LYS A 102 25.55 -4.24 24.58
N ASN A 103 26.26 -4.83 25.52
CA ASN A 103 27.42 -4.26 26.20
C ASN A 103 28.71 -4.59 25.41
N LYS A 104 29.85 -4.05 25.88
CA LYS A 104 31.17 -4.33 25.28
C LYS A 104 31.52 -5.83 25.23
N ASP A 105 31.01 -6.61 26.18
CA ASP A 105 31.25 -8.05 26.32
C ASP A 105 30.34 -8.94 25.46
N ASN A 106 29.55 -8.35 24.54
CA ASN A 106 28.64 -9.04 23.61
C ASN A 106 27.63 -9.99 24.29
N THR A 107 27.37 -9.79 25.58
CA THR A 107 26.37 -10.54 26.35
C THR A 107 24.95 -10.17 25.91
N PHE A 108 24.06 -11.16 25.82
CA PHE A 108 22.65 -11.02 25.45
C PHE A 108 21.82 -10.34 26.56
N ILE A 109 22.09 -9.06 26.81
CA ILE A 109 21.52 -8.34 27.97
C ILE A 109 20.02 -8.06 27.84
N TYR A 110 19.46 -8.11 26.63
CA TYR A 110 18.04 -7.83 26.40
C TYR A 110 17.11 -8.78 27.17
N SER A 111 17.54 -10.00 27.51
CA SER A 111 16.75 -10.91 28.32
C SER A 111 16.49 -10.35 29.72
N LYS A 112 17.54 -9.78 30.36
CA LYS A 112 17.42 -9.10 31.64
C LYS A 112 16.55 -7.86 31.55
N ILE A 113 16.65 -7.11 30.44
CA ILE A 113 15.77 -5.96 30.20
C ILE A 113 14.29 -6.40 30.17
N ILE A 114 13.99 -7.50 29.48
CA ILE A 114 12.64 -8.07 29.45
C ILE A 114 12.19 -8.49 30.86
N GLU A 115 13.05 -9.16 31.64
CA GLU A 115 12.72 -9.57 33.01
C GLU A 115 12.37 -8.37 33.89
N VAL A 116 13.19 -7.32 33.87
CA VAL A 116 12.94 -6.08 34.64
C VAL A 116 11.63 -5.41 34.22
N LEU A 117 11.37 -5.31 32.91
CA LEU A 117 10.12 -4.70 32.41
C LEU A 117 8.89 -5.56 32.70
N LYS A 118 9.04 -6.89 32.71
CA LYS A 118 7.99 -7.85 33.01
C LYS A 118 7.63 -7.85 34.49
N GLU A 119 8.63 -7.83 35.38
CA GLU A 119 8.43 -7.67 36.83
C GLU A 119 7.73 -6.34 37.13
N GLY A 120 8.18 -5.28 36.45
CA GLY A 120 7.53 -3.98 36.49
C GLY A 120 7.64 -3.29 37.85
N THR A 121 6.51 -2.81 38.36
CA THR A 121 6.46 -2.00 39.58
C THR A 121 5.26 -2.40 40.44
N SER A 122 5.14 -1.80 41.63
CA SER A 122 3.93 -1.91 42.45
C SER A 122 2.64 -1.45 41.75
N THR A 123 2.75 -0.71 40.63
CA THR A 123 1.62 -0.27 39.81
C THR A 123 1.32 -1.17 38.61
N GLY A 124 2.02 -2.30 38.50
CA GLY A 124 1.87 -3.30 37.44
C GLY A 124 3.08 -3.42 36.54
N THR A 125 3.00 -4.39 35.62
CA THR A 125 4.03 -4.68 34.62
C THR A 125 4.19 -3.54 33.61
N MET A 126 5.40 -3.36 33.08
CA MET A 126 5.69 -2.41 31.99
C MET A 126 5.70 -3.08 30.61
N LEU A 127 5.74 -4.41 30.58
CA LEU A 127 5.81 -5.22 29.38
C LEU A 127 5.13 -6.57 29.60
N GLU A 128 4.08 -6.83 28.83
CA GLU A 128 3.45 -8.15 28.81
C GLU A 128 4.13 -9.05 27.78
N VAL A 129 4.33 -10.32 28.16
CA VAL A 129 5.04 -11.31 27.36
C VAL A 129 4.16 -12.54 27.16
N ASP A 130 3.92 -12.90 25.89
CA ASP A 130 3.43 -14.21 25.51
C ASP A 130 4.64 -15.14 25.35
N GLU A 131 4.85 -16.01 26.33
CA GLU A 131 6.02 -16.89 26.42
C GLU A 131 5.99 -18.04 25.41
N ARG A 132 4.89 -18.21 24.66
CA ARG A 132 4.78 -19.26 23.64
C ARG A 132 5.89 -19.11 22.60
N TYR A 133 6.77 -20.10 22.58
CA TYR A 133 7.90 -20.19 21.67
C TYR A 133 8.04 -21.63 21.18
N ALA A 134 8.14 -21.78 19.87
CA ALA A 134 8.42 -23.06 19.24
C ALA A 134 9.32 -22.79 18.03
N LYS A 135 10.55 -23.34 18.05
CA LYS A 135 11.53 -23.12 16.96
C LYS A 135 10.89 -23.46 15.61
N GLY A 136 10.94 -22.49 14.68
CA GLY A 136 10.35 -22.64 13.35
C GLY A 136 8.82 -22.46 13.27
N LYS A 137 8.11 -22.32 14.41
CA LYS A 137 6.65 -22.15 14.46
C LYS A 137 6.24 -20.83 15.11
N ASP A 138 6.60 -20.63 16.38
CA ASP A 138 6.18 -19.48 17.18
C ASP A 138 7.36 -18.72 17.77
N SER A 139 7.21 -17.40 17.79
CA SER A 139 8.12 -16.47 18.47
C SER A 139 7.35 -15.77 19.58
N ARG A 140 8.04 -15.50 20.70
CA ARG A 140 7.49 -14.71 21.80
C ARG A 140 6.89 -13.41 21.26
N LYS A 141 5.76 -13.03 21.83
CA LYS A 141 5.09 -11.77 21.52
C LYS A 141 5.13 -10.86 22.73
N TYR A 142 5.13 -9.57 22.46
CA TYR A 142 5.24 -8.53 23.46
C TYR A 142 4.16 -7.49 23.23
N ARG A 143 3.59 -6.94 24.30
CA ARG A 143 2.72 -5.76 24.20
C ARG A 143 2.93 -4.79 25.34
N ILE A 144 2.58 -3.53 25.08
CA ILE A 144 2.52 -2.50 26.09
C ILE A 144 1.20 -2.67 26.86
N PRO A 145 1.24 -2.78 28.20
CA PRO A 145 0.03 -2.90 29.02
C PRO A 145 -0.86 -1.66 28.94
N ASP A 146 -2.16 -1.82 29.18
CA ASP A 146 -3.15 -0.73 29.14
C ASP A 146 -2.77 0.50 29.98
N SER A 147 -2.13 0.28 31.13
CA SER A 147 -1.68 1.35 32.05
C SER A 147 -0.64 2.28 31.43
N TYR A 148 0.18 1.77 30.52
CA TYR A 148 1.19 2.52 29.77
C TYR A 148 0.71 2.90 28.36
N PHE A 149 -0.21 2.12 27.79
CA PHE A 149 -0.79 2.37 26.47
C PHE A 149 -1.76 3.56 26.47
N LYS A 150 -2.75 3.58 27.37
CA LYS A 150 -3.80 4.62 27.37
C LYS A 150 -3.27 6.06 27.52
N PRO A 151 -2.21 6.33 28.31
CA PRO A 151 -1.62 7.66 28.37
C PRO A 151 -1.06 8.21 27.05
N GLY A 152 -0.73 7.34 26.08
CA GLY A 152 -0.11 7.73 24.82
C GLY A 152 1.42 7.69 24.83
N LEU A 153 2.01 8.10 23.72
CA LEU A 153 3.46 8.19 23.53
C LEU A 153 3.99 9.61 23.81
N ASN A 154 5.27 9.73 24.16
CA ASN A 154 6.04 10.97 24.09
C ASN A 154 7.41 10.71 23.48
N GLU A 155 7.98 11.76 22.90
CA GLU A 155 9.35 11.73 22.40
C GLU A 155 10.34 11.80 23.55
N TYR A 156 11.38 10.98 23.48
CA TYR A 156 12.49 10.93 24.41
C TYR A 156 13.80 11.08 23.65
N PHE A 157 14.65 12.01 24.07
CA PHE A 157 15.99 12.21 23.54
C PHE A 157 16.99 11.42 24.38
N ILE A 158 17.63 10.44 23.73
CA ILE A 158 18.68 9.61 24.31
C ILE A 158 19.88 10.49 24.64
N LYS A 159 20.47 10.26 25.81
CA LYS A 159 21.62 10.99 26.34
C LYS A 159 22.90 10.18 26.25
N ASN A 160 22.83 8.85 26.33
CA ASN A 160 24.01 8.01 26.23
C ASN A 160 24.56 7.96 24.80
N SER A 161 25.81 8.40 24.63
CA SER A 161 26.51 8.43 23.34
C SER A 161 26.69 7.04 22.72
N GLY A 162 26.91 5.99 23.51
CA GLY A 162 27.07 4.62 23.01
C GLY A 162 25.77 4.05 22.40
N ILE A 163 24.62 4.33 23.03
CA ILE A 163 23.31 3.97 22.49
C ILE A 163 23.05 4.75 21.19
N ILE A 164 23.34 6.05 21.18
CA ILE A 164 23.23 6.90 19.98
C ILE A 164 24.09 6.34 18.84
N GLN A 165 25.37 6.03 19.09
CA GLN A 165 26.29 5.49 18.09
C GLN A 165 25.79 4.15 17.52
N THR A 166 25.23 3.29 18.37
CA THR A 166 24.62 2.03 17.93
C THR A 166 23.43 2.26 17.00
N ARG A 167 22.57 3.22 17.34
CA ARG A 167 21.42 3.59 16.51
C ARG A 167 21.83 4.22 15.19
N ASN A 168 22.84 5.09 15.18
CA ASN A 168 23.42 5.66 13.96
C ASN A 168 23.87 4.58 12.98
N ARG A 169 24.58 3.56 13.48
CA ARG A 169 25.02 2.43 12.66
C ARG A 169 23.86 1.65 12.04
N ILE A 170 22.78 1.44 12.82
CA ILE A 170 21.57 0.79 12.33
C ILE A 170 20.89 1.64 11.25
N TYR A 171 20.75 2.95 11.47
CA TYR A 171 20.17 3.88 10.49
C TYR A 171 20.98 3.90 9.19
N TYR A 172 22.31 4.01 9.29
CA TYR A 172 23.19 3.96 8.13
C TYR A 172 23.02 2.66 7.35
N ARG A 173 22.97 1.51 8.03
CA ARG A 173 22.69 0.21 7.38
C ARG A 173 21.34 0.21 6.66
N LEU A 174 20.27 0.65 7.34
CA LEU A 174 18.93 0.67 6.77
C LEU A 174 18.82 1.59 5.55
N ILE A 175 19.49 2.74 5.56
CA ILE A 175 19.51 3.66 4.41
C ILE A 175 20.25 3.02 3.24
N ASN A 176 21.39 2.36 3.46
CA ASN A 176 22.10 1.64 2.40
C ASN A 176 21.23 0.51 1.81
N GLU A 177 20.60 -0.30 2.66
CA GLU A 177 19.66 -1.35 2.23
C GLU A 177 18.49 -0.76 1.42
N ALA A 178 17.98 0.41 1.80
CA ALA A 178 16.95 1.13 1.06
C ALA A 178 17.45 1.65 -0.30
N GLN A 179 18.69 2.13 -0.40
CA GLN A 179 19.28 2.59 -1.65
C GLN A 179 19.55 1.44 -2.63
N ASP A 180 19.86 0.25 -2.13
CA ASP A 180 20.10 -0.95 -2.96
C ASP A 180 18.80 -1.58 -3.50
N ASN A 181 17.66 -1.34 -2.84
CA ASN A 181 16.37 -1.84 -3.30
C ASN A 181 15.68 -0.85 -4.27
N PRO A 182 15.29 -1.25 -5.49
CA PRO A 182 14.73 -0.33 -6.48
C PRO A 182 13.47 0.43 -6.04
N ILE A 183 12.56 -0.24 -5.32
CA ILE A 183 11.33 0.36 -4.82
C ILE A 183 11.65 1.36 -3.70
N CYS A 184 12.46 0.94 -2.73
CA CYS A 184 12.87 1.81 -1.63
C CYS A 184 13.65 3.04 -2.14
N ASN A 185 14.59 2.86 -3.06
CA ASN A 185 15.36 3.96 -3.63
C ASN A 185 14.48 4.96 -4.39
N ASN A 186 13.48 4.47 -5.12
CA ASN A 186 12.45 5.32 -5.72
C ASN A 186 11.69 6.13 -4.65
N LEU A 187 11.29 5.52 -3.53
CA LEU A 187 10.64 6.23 -2.43
C LEU A 187 11.54 7.31 -1.81
N LEU A 188 12.84 7.05 -1.66
CA LEU A 188 13.80 8.05 -1.18
C LEU A 188 13.82 9.30 -2.05
N LYS A 189 13.69 9.14 -3.37
CA LYS A 189 13.59 10.25 -4.32
C LYS A 189 12.27 10.99 -4.21
N MET A 190 11.18 10.27 -3.95
CA MET A 190 9.86 10.88 -3.76
C MET A 190 9.78 11.72 -2.50
N TYR A 191 10.33 11.24 -1.38
CA TYR A 191 10.18 11.90 -0.08
C TYR A 191 10.65 13.35 -0.06
N GLN A 192 11.65 13.69 -0.87
CA GLN A 192 12.21 15.05 -0.99
C GLN A 192 11.23 16.04 -1.64
N ARG A 193 10.21 15.55 -2.36
CA ARG A 193 9.26 16.36 -3.15
C ARG A 193 7.87 16.45 -2.51
N ILE A 194 7.62 15.66 -1.47
CA ILE A 194 6.27 15.49 -0.91
C ILE A 194 5.88 16.68 -0.04
N GLU A 195 4.70 17.20 -0.32
CA GLU A 195 3.99 18.16 0.52
C GLU A 195 2.91 17.42 1.32
N LEU A 196 2.96 17.58 2.64
CA LEU A 196 2.02 16.96 3.57
C LEU A 196 0.91 17.96 3.95
N PRO A 197 -0.36 17.51 4.00
CA PRO A 197 -1.45 18.35 4.49
C PRO A 197 -1.33 18.59 6.00
N ALA A 198 -1.84 19.72 6.47
CA ALA A 198 -1.92 19.99 7.90
C ALA A 198 -3.04 19.17 8.56
N SER A 199 -2.88 18.79 9.84
CA SER A 199 -3.91 18.04 10.59
C SER A 199 -5.28 18.73 10.61
N LYS A 200 -5.32 20.07 10.56
CA LYS A 200 -6.57 20.85 10.47
C LYS A 200 -7.27 20.66 9.12
N GLU A 201 -6.52 20.56 8.03
CA GLU A 201 -7.05 20.30 6.68
C GLU A 201 -7.60 18.88 6.62
N LEU A 202 -6.87 17.90 7.13
CA LEU A 202 -7.32 16.51 7.22
C LEU A 202 -8.60 16.36 8.04
N LEU A 203 -8.75 17.12 9.12
CA LEU A 203 -9.99 17.14 9.91
C LEU A 203 -11.18 17.67 9.07
N ALA A 204 -10.97 18.69 8.24
CA ALA A 204 -12.00 19.22 7.36
C ALA A 204 -12.37 18.21 6.27
N VAL A 205 -11.38 17.56 5.65
CA VAL A 205 -11.57 16.48 4.66
C VAL A 205 -12.33 15.30 5.29
N GLY A 206 -11.94 14.85 6.47
CA GLY A 206 -12.63 13.77 7.19
C GLY A 206 -14.10 14.09 7.45
N LYS A 207 -14.42 15.32 7.87
CA LYS A 207 -15.82 15.78 8.04
C LYS A 207 -16.59 15.78 6.72
N LYS A 208 -15.96 16.17 5.61
CA LYS A 208 -16.57 16.13 4.27
C LYS A 208 -16.88 14.68 3.86
N LEU A 209 -15.91 13.78 3.95
CA LEU A 209 -16.07 12.36 3.60
C LEU A 209 -17.17 11.67 4.42
N ILE A 210 -17.31 12.02 5.71
CA ILE A 210 -18.41 11.50 6.54
C ILE A 210 -19.78 11.92 6.00
N LYS A 211 -19.94 13.17 5.56
CA LYS A 211 -21.19 13.63 4.93
C LYS A 211 -21.49 12.90 3.63
N GLU A 212 -20.45 12.46 2.93
CA GLU A 212 -20.53 11.66 1.70
C GLU A 212 -20.72 10.15 1.97
N ASN A 213 -20.95 9.75 3.23
CA ASN A 213 -21.09 8.35 3.65
C ASN A 213 -19.88 7.47 3.26
N TYR A 214 -18.67 8.04 3.28
CA TYR A 214 -17.46 7.34 2.90
C TYR A 214 -17.23 6.08 3.75
N THR A 215 -16.83 4.99 3.07
CA THR A 215 -16.35 3.76 3.71
C THR A 215 -14.94 3.44 3.24
N THR A 216 -14.09 2.99 4.17
CA THR A 216 -12.70 2.63 3.87
C THR A 216 -12.62 1.44 2.90
N LYS A 217 -11.45 1.20 2.27
CA LYS A 217 -11.19 0.02 1.42
C LYS A 217 -11.50 -1.32 2.13
N LYS A 218 -11.51 -1.35 3.48
CA LYS A 218 -11.88 -2.53 4.31
C LYS A 218 -13.37 -2.57 4.72
N GLY A 219 -14.19 -1.68 4.19
CA GLY A 219 -15.63 -1.61 4.48
C GLY A 219 -16.00 -0.85 5.77
N LYS A 220 -15.04 -0.42 6.59
CA LYS A 220 -15.31 0.33 7.83
C LYS A 220 -15.89 1.73 7.53
N ILE A 221 -16.87 2.15 8.33
CA ILE A 221 -17.55 3.45 8.21
C ILE A 221 -16.66 4.53 8.84
N LEU A 222 -16.34 5.58 8.08
CA LEU A 222 -15.59 6.72 8.63
C LEU A 222 -16.48 7.47 9.62
N THR A 223 -15.97 7.74 10.83
CA THR A 223 -16.76 8.30 11.93
C THR A 223 -15.96 9.37 12.70
N MET A 224 -16.62 10.41 13.17
CA MET A 224 -16.05 11.33 14.18
C MET A 224 -16.24 10.73 15.58
N ARG A 225 -15.17 10.62 16.35
CA ARG A 225 -15.25 10.16 17.75
C ARG A 225 -15.86 11.24 18.66
N ASN A 226 -15.62 12.52 18.40
CA ASN A 226 -16.23 13.63 19.15
C ASN A 226 -16.09 13.50 20.69
N LYS A 227 -14.91 13.10 21.18
CA LYS A 227 -14.59 12.91 22.61
C LYS A 227 -15.32 11.75 23.32
N HIS A 228 -16.15 10.97 22.64
CA HIS A 228 -16.69 9.76 23.24
C HIS A 228 -15.62 8.66 23.33
N THR A 229 -15.77 7.73 24.27
CA THR A 229 -14.97 6.50 24.29
C THR A 229 -15.49 5.53 23.23
N ASP A 230 -14.63 4.65 22.73
CA ASP A 230 -14.96 3.61 21.75
C ASP A 230 -16.20 2.77 22.11
N ASN A 231 -16.44 2.52 23.41
CA ASN A 231 -17.62 1.79 23.90
C ASN A 231 -18.97 2.51 23.68
N TYR A 232 -18.96 3.78 23.24
CA TYR A 232 -20.18 4.50 22.89
C TYR A 232 -20.86 3.92 21.64
N TRP A 233 -20.08 3.33 20.73
CA TRP A 233 -20.60 2.69 19.52
C TRP A 233 -20.71 1.18 19.71
N LYS A 234 -21.92 0.64 19.53
CA LYS A 234 -22.16 -0.81 19.58
C LYS A 234 -21.43 -1.57 18.45
N ASP A 235 -21.18 -0.88 17.33
CA ASP A 235 -20.56 -1.39 16.11
C ASP A 235 -19.13 -0.84 15.92
N VAL A 236 -18.40 -0.59 17.01
CA VAL A 236 -17.06 0.02 17.00
C VAL A 236 -16.09 -0.67 16.03
N ASP A 237 -16.13 -2.00 15.96
CA ASP A 237 -15.25 -2.80 15.08
C ASP A 237 -15.47 -2.51 13.59
N ASN A 238 -16.68 -2.04 13.23
CA ASN A 238 -17.06 -1.65 11.87
C ASN A 238 -16.77 -0.17 11.56
N ARG A 239 -16.12 0.56 12.48
CA ARG A 239 -15.85 2.00 12.33
C ARG A 239 -14.35 2.29 12.22
N SER A 240 -14.05 3.36 11.48
CA SER A 240 -12.72 3.98 11.42
C SER A 240 -12.86 5.42 11.89
N PHE A 241 -12.17 5.79 12.96
CA PHE A 241 -12.28 7.13 13.53
C PHE A 241 -11.31 8.11 12.87
N VAL A 242 -11.80 9.29 12.49
CA VAL A 242 -11.00 10.35 11.86
C VAL A 242 -9.84 10.75 12.77
N GLU A 243 -10.10 10.91 14.07
CA GLU A 243 -9.10 11.28 15.06
C GLU A 243 -7.93 10.28 15.10
N ASN A 244 -8.23 8.97 15.15
CA ASN A 244 -7.19 7.94 15.12
C ASN A 244 -6.40 7.99 13.81
N ASN A 245 -7.08 8.17 12.67
CA ASN A 245 -6.41 8.22 11.37
C ASN A 245 -5.44 9.41 11.28
N ILE A 246 -5.79 10.56 11.86
CA ILE A 246 -4.90 11.74 11.96
C ILE A 246 -3.73 11.46 12.93
N GLU A 247 -3.98 10.81 14.07
CA GLU A 247 -2.90 10.42 14.99
C GLU A 247 -1.91 9.44 14.32
N ILE A 248 -2.39 8.53 13.47
CA ILE A 248 -1.56 7.65 12.66
C ILE A 248 -0.71 8.46 11.67
N PHE A 249 -1.33 9.40 10.96
CA PHE A 249 -0.64 10.29 10.03
C PHE A 249 0.48 11.07 10.73
N GLU A 250 0.19 11.67 11.88
CA GLU A 250 1.14 12.41 12.69
C GLU A 250 2.30 11.53 13.18
N TYR A 251 2.01 10.31 13.63
CA TYR A 251 3.03 9.34 14.00
C TYR A 251 3.98 8.98 12.84
N LEU A 252 3.44 8.87 11.62
CA LEU A 252 4.19 8.47 10.43
C LEU A 252 4.98 9.62 9.78
N THR A 253 4.76 10.88 10.18
CA THR A 253 5.28 12.05 9.44
C THR A 253 5.90 13.15 10.31
N ASN A 254 5.40 13.43 11.52
CA ASN A 254 5.84 14.59 12.31
C ASN A 254 7.31 14.56 12.73
N ARG A 255 7.91 13.37 12.81
CA ARG A 255 9.32 13.19 13.16
C ARG A 255 10.20 12.98 11.92
N GLY A 256 9.62 13.03 10.72
CA GLY A 256 10.23 12.51 9.49
C GLY A 256 9.65 11.16 9.08
N PHE A 257 9.84 10.79 7.83
CA PHE A 257 9.33 9.56 7.23
C PHE A 257 10.07 8.32 7.72
N MET A 258 9.40 7.18 7.76
CA MET A 258 10.06 5.90 7.99
C MET A 258 11.07 5.63 6.87
N ILE A 259 12.27 5.15 7.21
CA ILE A 259 13.18 4.60 6.20
C ILE A 259 12.47 3.39 5.55
N PRO A 260 12.23 3.41 4.23
CA PRO A 260 11.48 2.34 3.58
C PRO A 260 12.27 1.04 3.64
N SER A 261 11.61 -0.04 4.02
CA SER A 261 12.26 -1.34 4.18
C SER A 261 11.52 -2.43 3.42
N ALA A 262 12.25 -3.21 2.63
CA ALA A 262 11.70 -4.40 1.99
C ALA A 262 11.47 -5.50 3.04
N GLY A 263 10.29 -6.12 2.99
CA GLY A 263 9.95 -7.20 3.89
C GLY A 263 10.68 -8.51 3.56
N ASP A 264 10.52 -9.50 4.42
CA ASP A 264 11.11 -10.83 4.22
C ASP A 264 10.29 -11.69 3.25
N GLU A 265 10.75 -12.93 3.07
CA GLU A 265 10.07 -13.93 2.26
C GLU A 265 8.61 -14.19 2.69
N ARG A 266 8.22 -13.97 3.95
CA ARG A 266 6.83 -14.16 4.42
C ARG A 266 5.90 -13.08 3.90
N SER A 267 6.44 -11.90 3.63
CA SER A 267 5.72 -10.76 3.04
C SER A 267 5.85 -10.68 1.52
N GLY A 268 6.57 -11.63 0.90
CA GLY A 268 6.89 -11.59 -0.53
C GLY A 268 7.83 -10.46 -0.93
N GLY A 269 8.55 -9.85 0.02
CA GLY A 269 9.42 -8.70 -0.26
C GLY A 269 8.70 -7.35 -0.29
N ARG A 270 7.42 -7.29 0.07
CA ARG A 270 6.65 -6.03 0.07
C ARG A 270 7.36 -4.97 0.89
N VAL A 271 7.52 -3.78 0.30
CA VAL A 271 8.08 -2.63 0.98
C VAL A 271 7.05 -2.04 1.95
N VAL A 272 7.52 -1.70 3.14
CA VAL A 272 6.76 -0.98 4.19
C VAL A 272 7.44 0.34 4.48
N ASP A 273 6.64 1.39 4.59
CA ASP A 273 7.07 2.77 4.77
C ASP A 273 5.95 3.64 5.37
N SER A 274 6.14 4.97 5.43
CA SER A 274 5.11 5.88 5.95
C SER A 274 3.82 5.87 5.13
N PHE A 275 3.88 5.76 3.80
CA PHE A 275 2.70 5.93 2.94
C PHE A 275 1.87 4.65 2.77
N THR A 276 2.52 3.49 2.78
CA THR A 276 1.87 2.17 2.79
C THR A 276 1.08 1.92 4.08
N LEU A 277 1.51 2.50 5.20
CA LEU A 277 0.83 2.42 6.50
C LEU A 277 -0.20 3.52 6.72
N MET A 278 -0.18 4.57 5.90
CA MET A 278 -1.08 5.71 6.00
C MET A 278 -2.53 5.35 5.59
N PRO A 279 -3.56 5.84 6.30
CA PRO A 279 -4.95 5.69 5.88
C PRO A 279 -5.15 6.20 4.44
N SER A 280 -5.82 5.42 3.59
CA SER A 280 -5.92 5.71 2.16
C SER A 280 -6.53 7.08 1.85
N TRP A 281 -7.55 7.49 2.60
CA TRP A 281 -8.20 8.79 2.39
C TRP A 281 -7.30 9.98 2.77
N ILE A 282 -6.36 9.80 3.70
CA ILE A 282 -5.34 10.82 4.02
C ILE A 282 -4.27 10.83 2.94
N ARG A 283 -3.85 9.65 2.46
CA ARG A 283 -2.85 9.54 1.40
C ARG A 283 -3.31 10.24 0.11
N ASN A 284 -4.60 10.25 -0.19
CA ASN A 284 -5.18 10.97 -1.32
C ASN A 284 -5.08 12.52 -1.20
N GLU A 285 -4.68 13.04 -0.04
CA GLU A 285 -4.47 14.47 0.19
C GLU A 285 -2.99 14.88 0.08
N ILE A 286 -2.08 13.95 -0.22
CA ILE A 286 -0.66 14.25 -0.46
C ILE A 286 -0.49 14.94 -1.81
N SER A 287 0.40 15.91 -1.84
CA SER A 287 0.68 16.71 -3.03
C SER A 287 2.18 16.76 -3.37
N ILE A 288 2.47 17.08 -4.62
CA ILE A 288 3.78 17.52 -5.12
C ILE A 288 3.53 18.79 -5.93
N ASP A 289 4.31 19.84 -5.67
CA ASP A 289 4.12 21.16 -6.30
C ASP A 289 2.67 21.66 -6.16
N SER A 290 2.10 21.48 -4.96
CA SER A 290 0.70 21.77 -4.60
C SER A 290 -0.37 21.07 -5.45
N LYS A 291 -0.02 20.04 -6.21
CA LYS A 291 -0.94 19.20 -6.98
C LYS A 291 -1.08 17.82 -6.36
N LYS A 292 -2.32 17.37 -6.20
CA LYS A 292 -2.61 16.02 -5.71
C LYS A 292 -2.08 14.97 -6.68
N LEU A 293 -1.57 13.88 -6.11
CA LEU A 293 -1.17 12.71 -6.87
C LEU A 293 -2.39 11.87 -7.28
N VAL A 294 -2.25 11.13 -8.36
CA VAL A 294 -3.27 10.21 -8.87
C VAL A 294 -2.84 8.76 -8.73
N GLU A 295 -3.76 7.92 -8.23
CA GLU A 295 -3.54 6.49 -7.96
C GLU A 295 -3.78 5.67 -9.23
N CYS A 296 -2.75 4.99 -9.72
CA CYS A 296 -2.81 3.96 -10.75
C CYS A 296 -2.82 2.59 -10.04
N ASP A 297 -3.94 1.88 -10.09
CA ASP A 297 -4.17 0.63 -9.35
C ASP A 297 -4.69 -0.47 -10.28
N PHE A 298 -4.14 -1.68 -10.15
CA PHE A 298 -4.56 -2.83 -10.94
C PHE A 298 -6.00 -3.27 -10.67
N ARG A 299 -6.65 -3.85 -11.69
CA ARG A 299 -7.96 -4.48 -11.55
C ARG A 299 -7.81 -5.87 -10.98
N ALA A 300 -8.32 -6.07 -9.76
CA ALA A 300 -8.37 -7.39 -9.12
C ALA A 300 -7.05 -8.17 -9.25
N LEU A 301 -5.93 -7.54 -8.90
CA LEU A 301 -4.58 -8.08 -9.14
C LEU A 301 -4.42 -9.48 -8.53
N HIS A 302 -4.77 -9.63 -7.24
CA HIS A 302 -4.56 -10.87 -6.50
C HIS A 302 -5.28 -12.08 -7.12
N PRO A 303 -6.58 -12.02 -7.46
CA PRO A 303 -7.22 -13.06 -8.26
C PRO A 303 -6.48 -13.42 -9.55
N ASN A 304 -6.04 -12.43 -10.33
CA ASN A 304 -5.35 -12.68 -11.60
C ASN A 304 -3.94 -13.28 -11.41
N ILE A 305 -3.22 -12.87 -10.36
CA ILE A 305 -1.96 -13.51 -9.96
C ILE A 305 -2.21 -14.97 -9.56
N ALA A 306 -3.29 -15.26 -8.81
CA ALA A 306 -3.63 -16.63 -8.44
C ALA A 306 -3.98 -17.49 -9.66
N MET A 307 -4.70 -16.93 -10.65
CA MET A 307 -4.95 -17.60 -11.94
C MET A 307 -3.63 -17.99 -12.62
N HIS A 308 -2.70 -17.05 -12.73
CA HIS A 308 -1.40 -17.32 -13.34
C HIS A 308 -0.61 -18.40 -12.59
N LEU A 309 -0.47 -18.28 -11.27
CA LEU A 309 0.37 -19.18 -10.47
C LEU A 309 -0.14 -20.61 -10.37
N TYR A 310 -1.46 -20.82 -10.52
CA TYR A 310 -2.11 -22.12 -10.32
C TYR A 310 -2.87 -22.59 -11.57
N ASN A 311 -2.47 -22.09 -12.75
CA ASN A 311 -3.00 -22.48 -14.06
C ASN A 311 -4.53 -22.38 -14.18
N GLY A 312 -5.10 -21.30 -13.64
CA GLY A 312 -6.49 -20.94 -13.84
C GLY A 312 -6.77 -20.54 -15.29
N LYS A 313 -8.01 -20.77 -15.74
CA LYS A 313 -8.41 -20.62 -17.15
C LYS A 313 -8.94 -19.24 -17.47
N HIS A 314 -9.58 -18.57 -16.50
CA HIS A 314 -10.12 -17.23 -16.72
C HIS A 314 -9.03 -16.17 -16.78
N GLU A 315 -9.17 -15.30 -17.77
CA GLU A 315 -8.27 -14.17 -18.02
C GLU A 315 -8.99 -12.86 -17.71
N PHE A 316 -8.23 -11.84 -17.28
CA PHE A 316 -8.74 -10.50 -17.01
C PHE A 316 -9.96 -10.49 -16.07
N LEU A 317 -9.84 -11.21 -14.95
CA LEU A 317 -10.89 -11.22 -13.93
C LEU A 317 -11.08 -9.83 -13.34
N THR A 318 -12.34 -9.44 -13.19
CA THR A 318 -12.74 -8.21 -12.51
C THR A 318 -13.72 -8.52 -11.38
N HIS A 319 -13.74 -7.66 -10.36
CA HIS A 319 -14.70 -7.79 -9.27
C HIS A 319 -16.14 -7.65 -9.79
N GLU A 320 -16.34 -6.78 -10.78
CA GLU A 320 -17.63 -6.52 -11.41
C GLU A 320 -18.16 -7.76 -12.14
N LYS A 321 -17.30 -8.47 -12.89
CA LYS A 321 -17.68 -9.72 -13.57
C LYS A 321 -18.11 -10.78 -12.57
N ILE A 322 -17.35 -10.97 -11.49
CA ILE A 322 -17.66 -11.97 -10.47
C ILE A 322 -18.97 -11.62 -9.76
N ALA A 323 -19.14 -10.38 -9.31
CA ALA A 323 -20.37 -9.90 -8.69
C ALA A 323 -21.60 -10.14 -9.59
N LYS A 324 -21.49 -9.81 -10.88
CA LYS A 324 -22.56 -10.05 -11.85
C LYS A 324 -22.87 -11.55 -12.02
N THR A 325 -21.86 -12.40 -12.06
CA THR A 325 -22.05 -13.85 -12.26
C THR A 325 -22.61 -14.55 -11.03
N THR A 326 -22.23 -14.12 -9.83
CA THR A 326 -22.63 -14.76 -8.57
C THR A 326 -23.87 -14.14 -7.91
N GLY A 327 -24.19 -12.89 -8.26
CA GLY A 327 -25.20 -12.10 -7.55
C GLY A 327 -24.73 -11.56 -6.19
N ILE A 328 -23.45 -11.75 -5.83
CA ILE A 328 -22.85 -11.19 -4.61
C ILE A 328 -22.63 -9.69 -4.82
N ASP A 329 -22.87 -8.89 -3.79
CA ASP A 329 -22.62 -7.45 -3.84
C ASP A 329 -21.16 -7.13 -4.19
N LEU A 330 -20.94 -6.14 -5.05
CA LEU A 330 -19.60 -5.79 -5.54
C LEU A 330 -18.64 -5.41 -4.42
N LYS A 331 -19.13 -4.74 -3.37
CA LYS A 331 -18.30 -4.35 -2.22
C LYS A 331 -17.91 -5.59 -1.41
N GLU A 332 -18.84 -6.53 -1.24
CA GLU A 332 -18.56 -7.81 -0.59
C GLU A 332 -17.53 -8.64 -1.38
N VAL A 333 -17.66 -8.74 -2.71
CA VAL A 333 -16.65 -9.40 -3.57
C VAL A 333 -15.27 -8.79 -3.38
N LYS A 334 -15.17 -7.44 -3.38
CA LYS A 334 -13.91 -6.73 -3.16
C LYS A 334 -13.30 -7.04 -1.80
N ILE A 335 -14.11 -7.01 -0.72
CA ILE A 335 -13.67 -7.28 0.64
C ILE A 335 -13.21 -8.74 0.80
N GLU A 336 -13.99 -9.69 0.28
CA GLU A 336 -13.65 -11.12 0.39
C GLU A 336 -12.35 -11.45 -0.35
N HIS A 337 -12.12 -10.87 -1.53
CA HIS A 337 -10.86 -11.06 -2.26
C HIS A 337 -9.61 -10.54 -1.55
N LEU A 338 -9.72 -9.55 -0.66
CA LEU A 338 -8.57 -9.08 0.13
C LEU A 338 -7.94 -10.19 0.99
N SER A 339 -8.70 -11.24 1.29
CA SER A 339 -8.25 -12.32 2.17
C SER A 339 -8.50 -13.73 1.65
N PHE A 340 -9.31 -13.93 0.61
CA PHE A 340 -9.73 -15.26 0.12
C PHE A 340 -8.54 -16.22 -0.04
N PHE A 341 -7.53 -15.85 -0.82
CA PHE A 341 -6.35 -16.68 -1.05
C PHE A 341 -5.41 -16.79 0.16
N ASN A 342 -5.58 -15.94 1.17
CA ASN A 342 -4.85 -15.97 2.43
C ASN A 342 -5.52 -16.80 3.52
N LYS A 343 -6.80 -17.16 3.36
CA LYS A 343 -7.52 -18.03 4.30
C LYS A 343 -6.93 -19.45 4.31
N ASN A 344 -7.11 -20.16 5.42
CA ASN A 344 -6.90 -21.61 5.43
C ASN A 344 -7.99 -22.28 4.57
N TRP A 345 -7.77 -23.53 4.15
CA TRP A 345 -8.68 -24.20 3.22
C TRP A 345 -10.14 -24.25 3.73
N TYR A 346 -10.34 -24.54 5.00
CA TYR A 346 -11.68 -24.61 5.59
C TYR A 346 -12.40 -23.26 5.54
N SER A 347 -11.70 -22.20 5.93
CA SER A 347 -12.22 -20.83 5.84
C SER A 347 -12.37 -20.33 4.40
N MET A 348 -11.63 -20.90 3.42
CA MET A 348 -11.91 -20.65 2.01
C MET A 348 -13.26 -21.24 1.62
N MET A 349 -13.58 -22.49 2.03
CA MET A 349 -14.86 -23.13 1.73
C MET A 349 -16.06 -22.36 2.29
N GLU A 350 -15.89 -21.67 3.41
CA GLU A 350 -16.91 -20.82 4.03
C GLU A 350 -17.09 -19.47 3.31
N SER A 351 -16.15 -19.05 2.47
CA SER A 351 -16.26 -17.79 1.75
C SER A 351 -17.31 -17.87 0.64
N PRO A 352 -18.12 -16.81 0.44
CA PRO A 352 -19.10 -16.77 -0.64
C PRO A 352 -18.45 -16.86 -2.04
N LEU A 353 -17.15 -16.57 -2.16
CA LEU A 353 -16.41 -16.69 -3.41
C LEU A 353 -16.02 -18.13 -3.76
N PHE A 354 -16.06 -19.06 -2.81
CA PHE A 354 -15.64 -20.45 -3.05
C PHE A 354 -16.50 -21.13 -4.12
N GLY A 355 -17.81 -20.91 -4.09
CA GLY A 355 -18.73 -21.48 -5.08
C GLY A 355 -18.40 -21.05 -6.51
N TYR A 356 -17.98 -19.79 -6.70
CA TYR A 356 -17.53 -19.29 -8.00
C TYR A 356 -16.28 -20.05 -8.48
N TYR A 357 -15.23 -20.09 -7.66
CA TYR A 357 -13.97 -20.74 -8.06
C TYR A 357 -14.10 -22.26 -8.16
N SER A 358 -14.91 -22.91 -7.33
CA SER A 358 -15.16 -24.36 -7.41
C SER A 358 -15.84 -24.74 -8.72
N LYS A 359 -16.79 -23.92 -9.19
CA LYS A 359 -17.50 -24.16 -10.44
C LYS A 359 -16.65 -23.85 -11.68
N HIS A 360 -15.91 -22.76 -11.67
CA HIS A 360 -15.24 -22.24 -12.88
C HIS A 360 -13.75 -22.56 -12.94
N GLU A 361 -13.11 -22.80 -11.79
CA GLU A 361 -11.66 -22.99 -11.64
C GLU A 361 -11.29 -24.17 -10.70
N PRO A 362 -11.89 -25.37 -10.89
CA PRO A 362 -11.67 -26.51 -9.99
C PRO A 362 -10.21 -26.97 -9.96
N ASP A 363 -9.54 -26.96 -11.11
CA ASP A 363 -8.13 -27.37 -11.25
C ASP A 363 -7.21 -26.42 -10.46
N MET A 364 -7.47 -25.12 -10.54
CA MET A 364 -6.74 -24.08 -9.79
C MET A 364 -6.94 -24.27 -8.28
N LEU A 365 -8.18 -24.47 -7.83
CA LEU A 365 -8.48 -24.71 -6.41
C LEU A 365 -7.81 -25.99 -5.89
N GLN A 366 -7.78 -27.05 -6.70
CA GLN A 366 -7.11 -28.30 -6.33
C GLN A 366 -5.60 -28.10 -6.13
N GLN A 367 -4.94 -27.33 -7.00
CA GLN A 367 -3.52 -26.99 -6.85
C GLN A 367 -3.28 -26.11 -5.61
N ILE A 368 -4.14 -25.12 -5.36
CA ILE A 368 -4.07 -24.29 -4.14
C ILE A 368 -4.22 -25.17 -2.89
N TYR A 369 -5.17 -26.11 -2.87
CA TYR A 369 -5.35 -27.05 -1.77
C TYR A 369 -4.09 -27.86 -1.51
N ASN A 370 -3.52 -28.47 -2.56
CA ASN A 370 -2.31 -29.28 -2.47
C ASN A 370 -1.13 -28.46 -1.92
N ASP A 371 -0.93 -27.25 -2.44
CA ASP A 371 0.15 -26.35 -2.01
C ASP A 371 0.00 -25.92 -0.55
N LYS A 372 -1.23 -25.54 -0.13
CA LYS A 372 -1.51 -25.20 1.28
C LYS A 372 -1.36 -26.39 2.22
N LYS A 373 -1.66 -27.60 1.77
CA LYS A 373 -1.51 -28.84 2.55
C LYS A 373 -0.03 -29.17 2.77
N GLU A 374 0.80 -28.99 1.76
CA GLU A 374 2.23 -29.29 1.82
C GLU A 374 3.04 -28.21 2.56
N HIS A 375 2.78 -26.94 2.25
CA HIS A 375 3.62 -25.81 2.69
C HIS A 375 2.97 -24.91 3.75
N GLY A 376 1.75 -25.26 4.18
CA GLY A 376 0.94 -24.46 5.10
C GLY A 376 0.15 -23.35 4.41
N TYR A 377 -0.93 -22.90 5.04
CA TYR A 377 -1.95 -22.12 4.36
C TYR A 377 -1.51 -20.75 3.80
N LYS A 378 -0.42 -20.17 4.32
CA LYS A 378 0.09 -18.85 3.89
C LYS A 378 0.91 -18.88 2.60
N ILE A 379 1.23 -20.07 2.07
CA ILE A 379 2.09 -20.22 0.89
C ILE A 379 1.53 -19.47 -0.34
N THR A 380 0.22 -19.52 -0.54
CA THR A 380 -0.47 -18.89 -1.66
C THR A 380 -0.25 -17.38 -1.66
N SER A 381 -0.58 -16.68 -0.57
CA SER A 381 -0.34 -15.23 -0.45
C SER A 381 1.13 -14.87 -0.57
N LYS A 382 2.03 -15.69 -0.01
CA LYS A 382 3.47 -15.46 -0.11
C LYS A 382 3.95 -15.48 -1.58
N LYS A 383 3.53 -16.46 -2.37
CA LYS A 383 3.85 -16.53 -3.81
C LYS A 383 3.23 -15.36 -4.56
N MET A 384 1.99 -15.00 -4.23
CA MET A 384 1.30 -13.88 -4.86
C MET A 384 1.98 -12.53 -4.59
N PHE A 385 2.33 -12.25 -3.33
CA PHE A 385 3.03 -11.02 -2.96
C PHE A 385 4.43 -10.96 -3.56
N LYS A 386 5.11 -12.10 -3.70
CA LYS A 386 6.41 -12.16 -4.37
C LYS A 386 6.29 -11.73 -5.83
N LEU A 387 5.34 -12.31 -6.58
CA LEU A 387 5.15 -11.95 -7.98
C LEU A 387 4.69 -10.49 -8.13
N GLU A 388 3.78 -10.02 -7.26
CA GLU A 388 3.41 -8.59 -7.20
C GLU A 388 4.64 -7.70 -7.05
N VAL A 389 5.51 -7.96 -6.09
CA VAL A 389 6.72 -7.15 -5.85
C VAL A 389 7.68 -7.22 -7.03
N GLU A 390 7.83 -8.37 -7.68
CA GLU A 390 8.65 -8.51 -8.90
C GLU A 390 8.13 -7.61 -10.02
N ILE A 391 6.82 -7.64 -10.29
CA ILE A 391 6.17 -6.78 -11.29
C ILE A 391 6.38 -5.30 -10.93
N MET A 392 6.07 -4.90 -9.70
CA MET A 392 6.18 -3.50 -9.27
C MET A 392 7.63 -3.00 -9.30
N THR A 393 8.58 -3.89 -9.03
CA THR A 393 10.02 -3.59 -9.13
C THR A 393 10.42 -3.25 -10.56
N GLU A 394 10.00 -4.06 -11.55
CA GLU A 394 10.32 -3.81 -12.95
C GLU A 394 9.59 -2.57 -13.50
N VAL A 395 8.33 -2.34 -13.09
CA VAL A 395 7.62 -1.08 -13.39
C VAL A 395 8.40 0.13 -12.89
N ILE A 396 8.79 0.12 -11.61
CA ILE A 396 9.52 1.25 -11.01
C ILE A 396 10.91 1.42 -11.63
N LYS A 397 11.62 0.34 -11.96
CA LYS A 397 12.91 0.45 -12.66
C LYS A 397 12.76 1.14 -14.01
N TYR A 398 11.74 0.77 -14.79
CA TYR A 398 11.48 1.41 -16.08
C TYR A 398 11.12 2.89 -15.90
N LEU A 399 10.18 3.22 -15.00
CA LEU A 399 9.77 4.61 -14.75
C LEU A 399 10.95 5.48 -14.29
N ASN A 400 11.78 4.98 -13.38
CA ASN A 400 12.99 5.68 -12.94
C ASN A 400 13.95 5.93 -14.12
N SER A 401 14.08 4.98 -15.05
CA SER A 401 14.96 5.13 -16.23
C SER A 401 14.54 6.25 -17.17
N VAL A 402 13.26 6.63 -17.16
CA VAL A 402 12.71 7.76 -17.93
C VAL A 402 12.46 8.99 -17.05
N GLY A 403 13.01 9.02 -15.84
CA GLY A 403 12.97 10.16 -14.93
C GLY A 403 11.67 10.33 -14.14
N VAL A 404 10.81 9.32 -14.13
CA VAL A 404 9.52 9.33 -13.42
C VAL A 404 9.66 8.58 -12.10
N TYR A 405 9.37 9.26 -11.00
CA TYR A 405 9.37 8.69 -9.65
C TYR A 405 7.95 8.67 -9.11
N VAL A 406 7.61 7.63 -8.35
CA VAL A 406 6.23 7.35 -7.95
C VAL A 406 6.14 6.95 -6.49
N LEU A 407 5.03 7.27 -5.83
CA LEU A 407 4.74 6.75 -4.50
C LEU A 407 4.22 5.31 -4.63
N TYR A 408 4.88 4.37 -3.96
CA TYR A 408 4.53 2.95 -4.00
C TYR A 408 3.55 2.58 -2.88
N VAL A 409 2.46 1.90 -3.22
CA VAL A 409 1.46 1.39 -2.28
C VAL A 409 1.02 -0.01 -2.69
N TYR A 410 1.87 -1.01 -2.43
CA TYR A 410 1.63 -2.42 -2.80
C TYR A 410 1.31 -2.58 -4.29
N ASP A 411 0.05 -2.85 -4.63
CA ASP A 411 -0.47 -3.07 -5.98
C ASP A 411 -0.82 -1.77 -6.73
N ALA A 412 -0.53 -0.60 -6.15
CA ALA A 412 -0.80 0.71 -6.73
C ALA A 412 0.42 1.64 -6.72
N LEU A 413 0.46 2.56 -7.69
CA LEU A 413 1.42 3.66 -7.79
C LEU A 413 0.70 5.00 -7.80
N LEU A 414 1.20 5.96 -7.03
CA LEU A 414 0.71 7.34 -7.06
C LEU A 414 1.73 8.22 -7.81
N CYS A 415 1.26 8.96 -8.80
CA CYS A 415 2.09 9.79 -9.69
C CYS A 415 1.47 11.18 -9.91
N GLU A 416 2.23 12.10 -10.50
CA GLU A 416 1.67 13.37 -10.99
C GLU A 416 0.76 13.11 -12.19
N GLU A 417 -0.31 13.90 -12.37
CA GLU A 417 -1.28 13.69 -13.48
C GLU A 417 -0.61 13.67 -14.86
N LYS A 418 0.45 14.46 -15.06
CA LYS A 418 1.21 14.53 -16.32
C LYS A 418 1.86 13.19 -16.70
N ASP A 419 2.17 12.35 -15.73
CA ASP A 419 2.88 11.07 -15.92
C ASP A 419 1.91 9.87 -15.94
N LYS A 420 0.63 10.09 -15.67
CA LYS A 420 -0.39 9.05 -15.49
C LYS A 420 -0.48 8.09 -16.66
N THR A 421 -0.55 8.58 -17.89
CA THR A 421 -0.65 7.75 -19.09
C THR A 421 0.55 6.82 -19.22
N LEU A 422 1.77 7.35 -19.06
CA LEU A 422 3.01 6.58 -19.12
C LEU A 422 3.08 5.53 -18.01
N VAL A 423 2.64 5.87 -16.78
CA VAL A 423 2.58 4.92 -15.67
C VAL A 423 1.61 3.78 -15.97
N ILE A 424 0.41 4.09 -16.48
CA ILE A 424 -0.60 3.08 -16.86
C ILE A 424 -0.07 2.15 -17.96
N GLU A 425 0.49 2.71 -19.03
CA GLU A 425 1.06 1.94 -20.14
C GLU A 425 2.18 1.02 -19.67
N THR A 426 3.08 1.53 -18.83
CA THR A 426 4.19 0.76 -18.25
C THR A 426 3.69 -0.38 -17.37
N MET A 427 2.74 -0.09 -16.47
CA MET A 427 2.13 -1.11 -15.61
C MET A 427 1.44 -2.20 -16.43
N ASN A 428 0.65 -1.83 -17.44
CA ASN A 428 -0.07 -2.76 -18.32
C ASN A 428 0.86 -3.60 -19.19
N ARG A 429 1.95 -3.02 -19.70
CA ARG A 429 2.93 -3.78 -20.49
C ARG A 429 3.64 -4.82 -19.61
N ILE A 430 4.19 -4.40 -18.48
CA ILE A 430 5.03 -5.26 -17.63
C ILE A 430 4.22 -6.36 -16.96
N ILE A 431 2.99 -6.09 -16.50
CA ILE A 431 2.14 -7.14 -15.90
C ILE A 431 1.87 -8.29 -16.89
N LEU A 432 1.72 -7.98 -18.18
CA LEU A 432 1.52 -8.95 -19.25
C LEU A 432 2.82 -9.69 -19.61
N GLU A 433 3.98 -9.02 -19.58
CA GLU A 433 5.29 -9.66 -19.74
C GLU A 433 5.55 -10.72 -18.63
N HIS A 434 5.02 -10.49 -17.43
CA HIS A 434 5.01 -11.46 -16.33
C HIS A 434 3.92 -12.54 -16.45
N GLY A 435 3.12 -12.53 -17.53
CA GLY A 435 2.09 -13.52 -17.79
C GLY A 435 0.82 -13.38 -16.94
N VAL A 436 0.68 -12.28 -16.18
CA VAL A 436 -0.50 -12.01 -15.35
C VAL A 436 -1.49 -11.18 -16.16
N LYS A 437 -2.65 -11.76 -16.45
CA LYS A 437 -3.65 -11.15 -17.33
C LYS A 437 -4.57 -10.21 -16.57
N THR A 438 -4.13 -8.97 -16.38
CA THR A 438 -4.93 -7.86 -15.84
C THR A 438 -4.47 -6.52 -16.43
N ASN A 439 -5.17 -5.44 -16.09
CA ASN A 439 -4.82 -4.07 -16.46
C ASN A 439 -5.09 -3.10 -15.30
N VAL A 440 -4.55 -1.89 -15.41
CA VAL A 440 -4.82 -0.77 -14.50
C VAL A 440 -6.26 -0.30 -14.67
N LYS A 441 -6.89 0.11 -13.57
CA LYS A 441 -8.21 0.74 -13.56
C LYS A 441 -8.15 2.04 -14.35
N MET A 442 -8.87 2.07 -15.47
CA MET A 442 -9.20 3.31 -16.15
C MET A 442 -10.42 3.89 -15.42
N GLU A 443 -10.27 5.07 -14.81
CA GLU A 443 -11.43 5.82 -14.33
C GLU A 443 -12.25 6.23 -15.54
N THR A 444 -13.40 5.58 -15.74
CA THR A 444 -14.43 6.01 -16.69
C THR A 444 -15.19 7.27 -16.23
N SER A 445 -14.64 8.03 -15.27
CA SER A 445 -15.30 9.20 -14.65
C SER A 445 -14.81 10.56 -15.12
N ALA A 446 -13.83 10.63 -16.03
CA ALA A 446 -13.81 11.76 -16.94
C ALA A 446 -14.85 11.43 -18.02
N GLU A 447 -15.96 12.17 -18.07
CA GLU A 447 -16.72 12.25 -19.31
C GLU A 447 -15.73 12.81 -20.34
N PHE A 448 -15.08 11.92 -21.10
CA PHE A 448 -14.12 12.32 -22.13
C PHE A 448 -14.85 13.27 -23.08
N GLU A 449 -14.46 14.53 -23.12
CA GLU A 449 -15.01 15.48 -24.09
C GLU A 449 -14.35 15.22 -25.44
N VAL A 450 -15.18 14.97 -26.43
CA VAL A 450 -14.84 14.85 -27.84
C VAL A 450 -15.14 16.19 -28.50
N GLU A 451 -14.19 16.69 -29.28
CA GLU A 451 -14.39 17.83 -30.17
C GLU A 451 -14.45 17.30 -31.61
N CYS A 452 -15.61 17.40 -32.26
CA CYS A 452 -15.79 16.97 -33.64
C CYS A 452 -16.59 18.01 -34.44
N ALA A 453 -16.28 18.12 -35.73
CA ALA A 453 -17.01 18.98 -36.65
C ALA A 453 -18.29 18.28 -37.14
N ILE A 454 -19.40 19.04 -37.21
CA ILE A 454 -20.74 18.49 -37.44
C ILE A 454 -21.43 19.25 -38.58
N GLU A 455 -22.01 18.51 -39.52
CA GLU A 455 -22.91 19.05 -40.55
C GLU A 455 -24.37 18.72 -40.22
N ASN A 456 -25.26 19.71 -40.38
CA ASN A 456 -26.71 19.56 -40.18
C ASN A 456 -27.40 19.41 -41.54
N HIS A 457 -28.09 18.30 -41.75
CA HIS A 457 -28.94 18.15 -42.94
C HIS A 457 -30.39 18.62 -42.66
N ASP A 458 -31.09 19.10 -43.70
CA ASP A 458 -32.45 19.67 -43.64
C ASP A 458 -33.52 18.74 -43.03
N ASN A 459 -33.21 17.45 -42.89
CA ASN A 459 -34.03 16.43 -42.26
C ASN A 459 -33.76 16.25 -40.74
N GLY A 460 -32.91 17.10 -40.14
CA GLY A 460 -32.56 17.06 -38.72
C GLY A 460 -31.55 15.98 -38.33
N VAL A 461 -30.84 15.40 -39.31
CA VAL A 461 -29.77 14.42 -39.09
C VAL A 461 -28.43 15.15 -39.00
N GLU A 462 -27.71 14.96 -37.89
CA GLU A 462 -26.33 15.43 -37.67
C GLU A 462 -25.34 14.35 -38.16
N THR A 463 -24.33 14.73 -38.98
CA THR A 463 -23.23 13.85 -39.43
C THR A 463 -21.87 14.48 -39.09
N ILE A 464 -20.82 13.65 -38.96
CA ILE A 464 -19.45 14.18 -38.79
C ILE A 464 -18.92 14.66 -40.14
N ALA A 465 -18.39 15.89 -40.16
CA ALA A 465 -17.81 16.55 -41.32
C ALA A 465 -16.37 16.99 -41.05
N ASP A 466 -15.68 17.45 -42.09
CA ASP A 466 -14.30 17.96 -42.05
C ASP A 466 -14.27 19.51 -41.97
N ASP A 467 -15.37 20.12 -41.52
CA ASP A 467 -15.63 21.56 -41.60
C ASP A 467 -15.22 22.31 -40.31
N ASN A 468 -15.19 23.65 -40.33
CA ASN A 468 -14.60 24.46 -39.24
C ASN A 468 -15.49 24.64 -37.98
N ASP A 469 -16.74 24.18 -37.97
CA ASP A 469 -17.62 24.30 -36.80
C ASP A 469 -17.53 23.06 -35.90
N THR A 470 -16.63 23.12 -34.92
CA THR A 470 -16.43 22.06 -33.94
C THR A 470 -17.40 22.17 -32.77
N LYS A 471 -17.92 21.02 -32.31
CA LYS A 471 -18.79 20.93 -31.14
C LYS A 471 -18.13 20.03 -30.11
N ARG A 472 -18.07 20.51 -28.85
CA ARG A 472 -17.65 19.69 -27.71
C ARG A 472 -18.83 18.94 -27.15
N MET A 473 -18.65 17.65 -26.93
CA MET A 473 -19.63 16.79 -26.27
C MET A 473 -18.95 15.62 -25.57
N THR A 474 -19.62 15.01 -24.60
CA THR A 474 -19.06 13.83 -23.93
C THR A 474 -19.01 12.63 -24.88
N ILE A 475 -18.08 11.69 -24.69
CA ILE A 475 -17.98 10.45 -25.49
C ILE A 475 -19.29 9.64 -25.44
N LYS A 476 -19.99 9.71 -24.31
CA LYS A 476 -21.29 9.10 -24.12
C LYS A 476 -22.37 9.77 -24.98
N GLU A 477 -22.33 11.10 -25.07
CA GLU A 477 -23.22 11.87 -25.93
C GLU A 477 -22.88 11.69 -27.41
N TYR A 478 -21.59 11.59 -27.75
CA TYR A 478 -21.11 11.25 -29.08
C TYR A 478 -21.71 9.92 -29.58
N PHE A 479 -21.59 8.84 -28.80
CA PHE A 479 -22.21 7.55 -29.15
C PHE A 479 -23.74 7.56 -29.18
N LYS A 480 -24.38 8.50 -28.48
CA LYS A 480 -25.84 8.66 -28.48
C LYS A 480 -26.33 9.45 -29.71
N ARG A 481 -25.57 10.45 -30.15
CA ARG A 481 -25.96 11.36 -31.23
C ARG A 481 -25.67 10.78 -32.61
N PHE A 482 -24.47 10.25 -32.82
CA PHE A 482 -24.03 9.77 -34.13
C PHE A 482 -24.23 8.28 -34.29
N GLU A 483 -25.46 7.76 -34.09
CA GLU A 483 -25.77 6.34 -34.36
C GLU A 483 -25.03 5.86 -35.63
N ILE A 484 -23.94 5.10 -35.47
CA ILE A 484 -23.03 4.78 -36.58
C ILE A 484 -23.76 3.75 -37.45
N LYS A 485 -24.51 4.27 -38.44
CA LYS A 485 -25.38 3.53 -39.35
C LYS A 485 -24.64 3.32 -40.66
N PHE A 486 -24.10 2.13 -40.91
CA PHE A 486 -23.74 1.83 -42.30
C PHE A 486 -25.03 1.61 -43.07
N GLY A 487 -25.21 2.30 -44.20
CA GLY A 487 -26.39 2.14 -45.04
C GLY A 487 -26.65 3.35 -45.94
N SER A 488 -26.24 3.26 -47.20
CA SER A 488 -26.50 4.16 -48.35
C SER A 488 -26.14 5.66 -48.29
N TYR A 489 -25.79 6.25 -47.15
CA TYR A 489 -25.42 7.68 -47.07
C TYR A 489 -24.19 8.03 -46.21
N ILE A 490 -23.34 7.05 -45.87
CA ILE A 490 -22.04 7.32 -45.24
C ILE A 490 -20.94 7.07 -46.26
N THR A 491 -20.14 8.09 -46.57
CA THR A 491 -18.94 8.00 -47.41
C THR A 491 -17.78 7.40 -46.60
N GLU A 492 -16.81 6.72 -47.24
CA GLU A 492 -15.59 6.21 -46.58
C GLU A 492 -14.88 7.30 -45.75
N SER A 493 -14.95 8.57 -46.18
CA SER A 493 -14.40 9.73 -45.47
C SER A 493 -15.01 9.96 -44.08
N SER A 494 -16.31 9.73 -43.90
CA SER A 494 -16.97 9.89 -42.60
C SER A 494 -16.56 8.78 -41.61
N LEU A 495 -16.26 7.58 -42.12
CA LEU A 495 -15.74 6.48 -41.30
C LEU A 495 -14.34 6.78 -40.77
N ASP A 496 -13.47 7.30 -41.63
CA ASP A 496 -12.11 7.67 -41.24
C ASP A 496 -12.10 8.80 -40.21
N LEU A 497 -13.05 9.74 -40.30
CA LEU A 497 -13.26 10.79 -39.29
C LEU A 497 -13.73 10.21 -37.94
N HIS A 498 -14.72 9.32 -37.93
CA HIS A 498 -15.14 8.63 -36.71
C HIS A 498 -13.99 7.82 -36.09
N LYS A 499 -13.17 7.17 -36.91
CA LYS A 499 -12.01 6.39 -36.47
C LYS A 499 -10.92 7.29 -35.91
N SER A 500 -10.64 8.43 -36.54
CA SER A 500 -9.70 9.44 -36.04
C SER A 500 -10.11 9.90 -34.64
N VAL A 501 -11.37 10.32 -34.49
CA VAL A 501 -11.93 10.78 -33.20
C VAL A 501 -11.88 9.69 -32.12
N LEU A 502 -12.26 8.46 -32.45
CA LEU A 502 -12.27 7.37 -31.46
C LEU A 502 -10.86 6.85 -31.12
N SER A 503 -9.90 6.98 -32.03
CA SER A 503 -8.51 6.54 -31.82
C SER A 503 -7.76 7.38 -30.78
N GLU A 504 -8.25 8.59 -30.48
CA GLU A 504 -7.74 9.41 -29.38
C GLU A 504 -8.06 8.82 -28.00
N PHE A 505 -9.06 7.93 -27.92
CA PHE A 505 -9.57 7.39 -26.65
C PHE A 505 -9.46 5.86 -26.54
N TYR A 506 -9.44 5.16 -27.67
CA TYR A 506 -9.41 3.70 -27.73
C TYR A 506 -8.34 3.26 -28.74
N THR A 507 -7.35 2.51 -28.25
CA THR A 507 -6.28 1.96 -29.09
C THR A 507 -6.75 0.68 -29.77
N TYR A 508 -7.57 -0.11 -29.09
CA TYR A 508 -8.16 -1.34 -29.61
C TYR A 508 -9.68 -1.33 -29.53
N ILE A 509 -10.33 -1.94 -30.52
CA ILE A 509 -11.80 -2.01 -30.64
C ILE A 509 -12.44 -2.67 -29.40
N ASP A 510 -11.74 -3.59 -28.75
CA ASP A 510 -12.22 -4.30 -27.57
C ASP A 510 -12.27 -3.43 -26.30
N GLU A 511 -11.65 -2.25 -26.32
CA GLU A 511 -11.64 -1.28 -25.21
C GLU A 511 -12.92 -0.44 -25.14
N ILE A 512 -13.72 -0.41 -26.22
CA ILE A 512 -15.00 0.30 -26.24
C ILE A 512 -15.97 -0.39 -25.27
N PRO A 513 -16.61 0.32 -24.33
CA PRO A 513 -17.60 -0.26 -23.42
C PRO A 513 -18.74 -0.98 -24.15
N GLU A 514 -19.16 -2.15 -23.67
CA GLU A 514 -20.20 -2.97 -24.31
C GLU A 514 -21.56 -2.27 -24.45
N GLU A 515 -21.86 -1.33 -23.56
CA GLU A 515 -23.04 -0.47 -23.65
C GLU A 515 -23.04 0.43 -24.91
N HIS A 516 -21.86 0.80 -25.41
CA HIS A 516 -21.69 1.58 -26.64
C HIS A 516 -21.57 0.69 -27.89
N LYS A 517 -21.00 -0.51 -27.76
CA LYS A 517 -20.94 -1.50 -28.86
C LYS A 517 -22.33 -1.91 -29.36
N ASN A 518 -23.33 -1.93 -28.47
CA ASN A 518 -24.70 -2.29 -28.82
C ASN A 518 -25.38 -1.34 -29.82
N ASN A 519 -24.85 -0.15 -30.02
CA ASN A 519 -25.40 0.86 -30.94
C ASN A 519 -24.62 0.95 -32.27
N CYS A 520 -23.65 0.08 -32.50
CA CYS A 520 -22.86 0.05 -33.75
C CYS A 520 -23.32 -1.12 -34.63
N PHE A 521 -23.92 -0.82 -35.77
CA PHE A 521 -24.46 -1.83 -36.70
C PHE A 521 -24.07 -1.51 -38.15
N VAL A 522 -23.85 -2.56 -38.94
CA VAL A 522 -23.73 -2.48 -40.39
C VAL A 522 -25.08 -2.81 -41.03
N GLU A 523 -25.67 -1.91 -41.84
CA GLU A 523 -26.69 -2.33 -42.80
C GLU A 523 -26.01 -2.74 -44.10
N THR A 524 -26.06 -4.04 -44.40
CA THR A 524 -25.58 -4.56 -45.68
C THR A 524 -26.76 -4.84 -46.59
N CYS A 525 -26.65 -4.45 -47.85
CA CYS A 525 -27.54 -4.93 -48.92
C CYS A 525 -26.83 -6.10 -49.62
N ILE A 526 -27.25 -7.32 -49.33
CA ILE A 526 -26.85 -8.51 -50.08
C ILE A 526 -28.13 -9.01 -50.76
N ASP A 527 -28.12 -9.08 -52.09
CA ASP A 527 -29.23 -9.57 -52.92
C ASP A 527 -30.58 -8.85 -52.72
N GLY A 528 -30.57 -7.54 -52.50
CA GLY A 528 -31.80 -6.73 -52.42
C GLY A 528 -32.57 -6.84 -51.10
N VAL A 529 -31.99 -7.49 -50.07
CA VAL A 529 -32.54 -7.56 -48.72
C VAL A 529 -31.71 -6.67 -47.78
N PHE A 530 -32.36 -5.69 -47.15
CA PHE A 530 -31.74 -4.87 -46.11
C PHE A 530 -31.64 -5.67 -44.81
N GLY A 531 -30.42 -5.97 -44.37
CA GLY A 531 -30.15 -6.62 -43.09
C GLY A 531 -29.33 -5.74 -42.16
N LYS A 532 -29.70 -5.68 -40.87
CA LYS A 532 -28.92 -5.06 -39.78
C LYS A 532 -28.02 -6.10 -39.13
N GLN A 533 -26.70 -5.93 -39.22
CA GLN A 533 -25.71 -6.76 -38.53
C GLN A 533 -25.03 -5.96 -37.42
N LYS A 534 -24.87 -6.52 -36.22
CA LYS A 534 -24.09 -5.87 -35.16
C LYS A 534 -22.62 -5.87 -35.56
N LEU A 535 -21.97 -4.71 -35.51
CA LEU A 535 -20.57 -4.55 -35.96
C LEU A 535 -19.59 -5.38 -35.11
N PHE A 536 -19.93 -5.61 -33.85
CA PHE A 536 -19.04 -6.22 -32.86
C PHE A 536 -19.51 -7.60 -32.36
N LYS A 537 -20.24 -8.37 -33.19
CA LYS A 537 -20.80 -9.67 -32.80
C LYS A 537 -20.41 -10.81 -33.72
#